data_AF-A0A641ARK0-F1
#
_entry.id   AF-A0A641ARK0-F1
#
_cell.length_a   1.000
_cell.length_b   1.000
_cell.length_c   1.000
_cell.angle_alpha   90.00
_cell.angle_beta   90.00
_cell.angle_gamma   90.00
#
_symmetry.space_group_name_H-M   'P 1'
#
loop_
_entity.id
_entity.type
_entity.pdbx_description
1 polymer ?
#
loop_
_entity_poly.entity_id
_entity_poly.type
_entity_poly.pdbx_seq_one_letter_code
_entity_poly.pdbx_strand_id
1 'polypeptide(L)'
;MTLSASELYEAGLALPPSVRKDMALRLLESVEDVDQESVDEAWTAEIGSRVDDLTSGKVQTIPGDEVFTRVAARLDAREAARNA
;
A
#
# COMPACT_ATOMS: atom_id res chain seq x y z
N MET A 1 -12.43 -14.34 -30.57
CA MET A 1 -11.03 -14.21 -31.03
C MET A 1 -10.18 -13.93 -29.80
N THR A 2 -9.11 -14.69 -29.59
CA THR A 2 -8.16 -14.47 -28.50
C THR A 2 -6.99 -13.66 -29.04
N LEU A 3 -6.71 -12.47 -28.49
CA LEU A 3 -5.47 -11.75 -28.76
C LEU A 3 -4.30 -12.49 -28.08
N SER A 4 -3.15 -12.55 -28.74
CA SER A 4 -1.89 -12.92 -28.09
C SER A 4 -1.39 -11.79 -27.19
N ALA A 5 -0.53 -12.12 -26.23
CA ALA A 5 0.08 -11.14 -25.34
C ALA A 5 0.90 -10.08 -26.09
N SER A 6 1.60 -10.48 -27.17
CA SER A 6 2.34 -9.56 -28.03
C SER A 6 1.43 -8.62 -28.80
N GLU A 7 0.32 -9.11 -29.36
CA GLU A 7 -0.64 -8.24 -30.06
C GLU A 7 -1.29 -7.23 -29.11
N LEU A 8 -1.58 -7.63 -27.87
CA LEU A 8 -2.14 -6.74 -26.85
C LEU A 8 -1.13 -5.66 -26.44
N TYR A 9 0.14 -6.05 -26.29
CA TYR A 9 1.23 -5.14 -25.94
C TYR A 9 1.43 -4.06 -27.02
N GLU A 10 1.54 -4.46 -28.28
CA GLU A 10 1.71 -3.54 -29.41
C GLU A 10 0.49 -2.61 -29.57
N ALA A 11 -0.73 -3.16 -29.47
CA ALA A 11 -1.95 -2.36 -29.49
C ALA A 11 -2.00 -1.36 -28.32
N GLY A 12 -1.54 -1.78 -27.14
CA GLY A 12 -1.41 -0.92 -25.98
C GLY A 12 -0.43 0.23 -26.20
N LEU A 13 0.75 -0.04 -26.76
CA LEU A 13 1.75 1.00 -27.04
C LEU A 13 1.26 2.04 -28.07
N ALA A 14 0.40 1.65 -29.01
CA ALA A 14 -0.20 2.54 -29.99
C ALA A 14 -1.19 3.56 -29.39
N LEU A 15 -1.66 3.35 -28.16
CA LEU A 15 -2.59 4.26 -27.49
C LEU A 15 -1.89 5.54 -26.97
N PRO A 16 -2.62 6.67 -26.87
CA PRO A 16 -2.12 7.85 -26.19
C PRO A 16 -1.71 7.57 -24.73
N PRO A 17 -0.71 8.31 -24.17
CA PRO A 17 -0.20 8.03 -22.83
C PRO A 17 -1.25 7.97 -21.71
N SER A 18 -2.27 8.85 -21.75
CA SER A 18 -3.36 8.84 -20.77
C SER A 18 -4.19 7.56 -20.84
N VAL A 19 -4.57 7.16 -22.06
CA VAL A 19 -5.36 5.95 -22.30
C VAL A 19 -4.58 4.68 -21.93
N ARG A 20 -3.26 4.66 -22.19
CA ARG A 20 -2.39 3.56 -21.73
C ARG A 20 -2.37 3.44 -20.22
N LYS A 21 -2.25 4.56 -19.50
CA LYS A 21 -2.25 4.57 -18.04
C LYS A 21 -3.55 3.99 -17.50
N ASP A 22 -4.69 4.45 -18.00
CA ASP A 22 -6.01 3.97 -17.56
C ASP A 22 -6.19 2.48 -17.83
N MET A 23 -5.74 2.00 -19.00
CA MET A 23 -5.79 0.57 -19.34
C MET A 23 -4.88 -0.26 -18.43
N ALA A 24 -3.66 0.21 -18.15
CA ALA A 24 -2.73 -0.49 -17.26
C ALA A 24 -3.28 -0.61 -15.83
N LEU A 25 -3.92 0.45 -15.31
CA LEU A 25 -4.55 0.43 -13.98
C LEU A 25 -5.70 -0.57 -13.91
N ARG A 26 -6.56 -0.62 -14.93
CA ARG A 26 -7.67 -1.58 -14.99
C ARG A 26 -7.20 -3.02 -15.09
N LEU A 27 -6.14 -3.27 -15.86
CA LEU A 27 -5.54 -4.60 -15.94
C LEU A 27 -4.91 -4.99 -14.60
N LEU A 28 -4.24 -4.05 -13.92
CA LEU A 28 -3.69 -4.29 -12.58
C LEU A 28 -4.81 -4.63 -11.58
N GLU A 29 -5.88 -3.85 -11.56
CA GLU A 29 -7.07 -4.08 -10.72
C GLU A 29 -7.69 -5.46 -10.96
N SER A 30 -7.65 -5.96 -12.20
CA SER A 30 -8.16 -7.31 -12.51
C SER A 30 -7.28 -8.46 -12.00
N VAL A 31 -6.02 -8.19 -11.66
CA VAL A 31 -5.08 -9.17 -11.09
C VAL A 31 -5.04 -9.04 -9.57
N GLU A 32 -5.31 -7.84 -9.04
CA GLU A 32 -5.52 -7.58 -7.62
C GLU A 32 -6.88 -8.15 -7.19
N ASP A 33 -7.01 -9.49 -7.21
CA ASP A 33 -8.05 -10.22 -6.48
C ASP A 33 -7.68 -10.24 -4.99
N VAL A 34 -7.60 -9.04 -4.43
CA VAL A 34 -7.50 -8.87 -2.99
C VAL A 34 -8.89 -9.14 -2.48
N ASP A 35 -9.03 -10.21 -1.70
CA ASP A 35 -10.22 -10.44 -0.89
C ASP A 35 -10.32 -9.31 0.14
N GLN A 36 -10.87 -8.18 -0.30
CA GLN A 36 -10.94 -6.95 0.47
C GLN A 36 -11.77 -7.18 1.73
N GLU A 37 -12.77 -8.06 1.67
CA GLU A 37 -13.57 -8.47 2.83
C GLU A 37 -12.68 -9.18 3.87
N SER A 38 -11.86 -10.15 3.46
CA SER A 38 -10.89 -10.79 4.38
C SER A 38 -9.87 -9.80 4.95
N VAL A 39 -9.39 -8.86 4.14
CA VAL A 39 -8.48 -7.80 4.61
C VAL A 39 -9.17 -6.91 5.64
N ASP A 40 -10.41 -6.49 5.38
CA ASP A 40 -11.19 -5.64 6.27
C ASP A 40 -11.53 -6.35 7.60
N GLU A 41 -11.85 -7.65 7.54
CA GLU A 41 -12.05 -8.49 8.72
C GLU A 41 -10.78 -8.58 9.57
N ALA A 42 -9.63 -8.84 8.94
CA ALA A 42 -8.34 -8.93 9.63
C ALA A 42 -7.95 -7.59 10.28
N TRP A 43 -8.18 -6.46 9.59
CA TRP A 43 -7.95 -5.13 10.15
C TRP A 43 -8.89 -4.82 11.31
N THR A 44 -10.17 -5.20 11.21
CA THR A 44 -11.14 -5.00 12.27
C THR A 44 -10.71 -5.74 13.55
N ALA A 45 -10.30 -7.00 13.42
CA ALA A 45 -9.80 -7.80 14.53
C ALA A 45 -8.54 -7.19 15.17
N GLU A 46 -7.57 -6.78 14.35
CA GLU A 46 -6.32 -6.18 14.83
C GLU A 46 -6.55 -4.84 15.55
N ILE A 47 -7.37 -3.96 14.98
CA ILE A 47 -7.70 -2.67 15.59
C ILE A 47 -8.38 -2.88 16.94
N GLY A 48 -9.36 -3.79 17.01
CA GLY A 48 -10.03 -4.16 18.26
C GLY A 48 -9.04 -4.62 19.31
N SER A 49 -8.17 -5.58 18.96
CA SER A 49 -7.14 -6.07 19.87
C SER A 49 -6.19 -4.97 20.35
N ARG A 50 -5.80 -4.03 19.50
CA ARG A 50 -4.91 -2.92 19.89
C ARG A 50 -5.59 -1.92 20.80
N VAL A 51 -6.86 -1.62 20.58
CA VAL A 51 -7.65 -0.76 21.46
C VAL A 51 -7.80 -1.40 22.83
N ASP A 52 -8.07 -2.71 22.90
CA ASP A 52 -8.18 -3.44 24.15
C ASP A 52 -6.84 -3.46 24.91
N ASP A 53 -5.73 -3.72 24.21
CA ASP A 53 -4.39 -3.71 24.80
C ASP A 53 -4.03 -2.32 25.38
N LEU A 54 -4.42 -1.24 24.71
CA LEU A 54 -4.22 0.14 25.18
C LEU A 54 -5.10 0.46 26.39
N THR A 55 -6.40 0.18 26.31
CA THR A 55 -7.38 0.54 27.35
C THR A 55 -7.23 -0.30 28.61
N SER A 56 -6.80 -1.55 28.48
CA SER A 56 -6.46 -2.43 29.61
C SER A 56 -5.12 -2.10 30.27
N GLY A 57 -4.28 -1.27 29.63
CA GLY A 57 -2.93 -0.98 30.10
C GLY A 57 -1.95 -2.14 29.93
N LYS A 58 -2.30 -3.15 29.12
CA LYS A 58 -1.43 -4.30 28.82
C LYS A 58 -0.16 -3.87 28.09
N VAL A 59 -0.21 -2.81 27.30
CA VAL A 59 0.95 -2.25 26.61
C VAL A 59 1.41 -0.93 27.26
N GLN A 60 2.72 -0.73 27.31
CA GLN A 60 3.29 0.54 27.70
C GLN A 60 3.26 1.51 26.51
N THR A 61 2.53 2.62 26.68
CA THR A 61 2.49 3.68 25.67
C THR A 61 3.67 4.63 25.82
N ILE A 62 3.99 5.34 24.73
CA ILE A 62 4.93 6.45 24.75
C ILE A 62 4.21 7.75 24.37
N PRO A 63 4.70 8.91 24.81
CA PRO A 63 4.19 10.21 24.37
C PRO A 63 4.20 10.35 22.83
N GLY A 64 3.19 11.05 22.30
CA GLY A 64 3.03 11.20 20.85
C GLY A 64 4.14 12.04 20.20
N ASP A 65 4.62 13.08 20.88
CA ASP A 65 5.78 13.89 20.49
C ASP A 65 7.05 13.05 20.33
N GLU A 66 7.24 12.06 21.21
CA GLU A 66 8.34 11.11 21.11
C GLU A 66 8.22 10.23 19.85
N VAL A 67 7.01 9.79 19.49
CA VAL A 67 6.77 9.03 18.24
C VAL A 67 7.20 9.85 17.03
N PHE A 68 6.72 11.09 16.91
CA PHE A 68 7.00 11.94 15.75
C PHE A 68 8.49 12.29 15.64
N THR A 69 9.14 12.55 16.77
CA THR A 69 10.59 12.78 16.84
C THR A 69 11.37 11.58 16.30
N ARG A 70 11.01 10.36 16.73
CA ARG A 70 11.65 9.12 16.26
C ARG A 70 11.39 8.86 14.77
N VAL A 71 10.20 9.18 14.27
CA VAL A 71 9.86 9.03 12.84
C VAL A 71 10.68 9.99 11.99
N ALA A 72 10.77 11.27 12.36
CA ALA A 72 11.56 12.26 11.64
C ALA A 72 13.04 11.83 11.53
N ALA A 73 13.66 11.44 12.65
CA ALA A 73 15.05 10.98 12.66
C ALA A 73 15.29 9.77 11.73
N ARG A 74 14.32 8.84 11.63
CA ARG A 74 14.40 7.70 10.72
C ARG A 74 14.31 8.10 9.25
N LEU A 75 13.51 9.11 8.93
CA LEU A 75 13.38 9.62 7.57
C LEU A 75 14.68 10.33 7.14
N ASP A 76 15.22 11.20 7.99
CA ASP A 76 16.49 11.90 7.75
C ASP A 76 17.63 10.91 7.51
N ALA A 77 17.71 9.84 8.32
CA ALA A 77 18.72 8.80 8.16
C ALA A 77 18.58 8.04 6.82
N ARG A 78 17.35 7.77 6.37
CA ARG A 78 17.10 7.11 5.08
C ARG A 78 17.45 8.01 3.90
N GLU A 79 17.23 9.31 4.03
CA GLU A 79 17.60 10.29 3.01
C GLU A 79 19.12 10.43 2.92
N ALA A 80 19.81 10.58 4.06
CA ALA A 80 21.26 10.62 4.11
C ALA A 80 21.89 9.37 3.47
N ALA A 81 21.35 8.18 3.74
CA ALA A 81 21.83 6.93 3.16
C ALA A 81 21.56 6.81 1.65
N ARG A 82 20.53 7.46 1.12
CA ARG A 82 20.24 7.49 -0.33
C ARG A 82 21.15 8.44 -1.09
N ASN A 83 21.64 9.48 -0.42
CA ASN A 83 22.42 10.57 -1.02
C ASN A 83 23.94 10.40 -0.81
N ALA A 84 24.38 9.33 -0.16
CA ALA A 84 25.77 8.95 0.06
C ALA A 84 26.26 7.97 -1.02
#